data_AF-A0A818QB11-F1
#
_entry.id   AF-A0A818QB11-F1
#
_cell.length_a   1.000
_cell.length_b   1.000
_cell.length_c   1.000
_cell.angle_alpha   90.00
_cell.angle_beta   90.00
_cell.angle_gamma   90.00
#
_symmetry.space_group_name_H-M   'P 1'
#
loop_
_entity.id
_entity.type
_entity.pdbx_description
1 polymer ?
#
loop_
_entity_poly.entity_id
_entity_poly.type
_entity_poly.pdbx_seq_one_letter_code
_entity_poly.pdbx_strand_id
1 'polypeptide(L)'
;MGFFLLLFITMFYPTVEDQWVSVLNPITFSQNTIEHVLNDGGYAILSAGRNPATWTDLQLNDKTIQKRSEQLVDDIKDTYVYSPVIGVYDGGIETSFFILLHNDSPDDELEDLIQLGKKYNQDSIIYVRKDKPTIEQLIYTSGHYQGRHVEGTGYQKLPFNVTDNYSKLKLCSNMTFTFTLNFNFKYMFIDKLRIRTNQLIDHHNRNHEANKERCRN
;
A
#
# COMPACT_ATOMS: atom_id res chain seq x y z
N MET A 1 -25.08 -40.86 32.10
CA MET A 1 -23.76 -40.20 32.00
C MET A 1 -23.49 -39.93 30.53
N GLY A 2 -23.65 -38.70 30.06
CA GLY A 2 -23.31 -38.30 28.70
C GLY A 2 -22.37 -37.09 28.78
N PHE A 3 -21.11 -37.28 28.40
CA PHE A 3 -20.13 -36.20 28.29
C PHE A 3 -20.34 -35.48 26.96
N PHE A 4 -20.76 -34.22 27.02
CA PHE A 4 -20.68 -33.29 25.90
C PHE A 4 -19.22 -32.81 25.79
N LEU A 5 -18.52 -33.27 24.76
CA LEU A 5 -17.20 -32.76 24.41
C LEU A 5 -17.41 -31.43 23.66
N LEU A 6 -17.19 -30.30 24.34
CA LEU A 6 -17.13 -28.98 23.70
C LEU A 6 -15.83 -28.93 22.88
N LEU A 7 -15.97 -29.05 21.56
CA LEU A 7 -14.89 -28.84 20.61
C LEU A 7 -14.64 -27.33 20.49
N PHE A 8 -13.66 -26.80 21.24
CA PHE A 8 -13.15 -25.44 21.03
C PHE A 8 -12.34 -25.43 19.74
N ILE A 9 -12.96 -24.97 18.65
CA ILE A 9 -12.23 -24.56 17.44
C ILE A 9 -11.57 -23.24 17.77
N THR A 10 -10.31 -23.28 18.19
CA THR A 10 -9.47 -22.09 18.24
C THR A 10 -9.20 -21.68 16.79
N MET A 11 -9.92 -20.67 16.30
CA MET A 11 -9.52 -19.98 15.08
C MET A 11 -8.17 -19.33 15.35
N PHE A 12 -7.10 -19.99 14.89
CA PHE A 12 -5.77 -19.41 14.86
C PHE A 12 -5.79 -18.30 13.82
N TYR A 13 -6.04 -17.07 14.26
CA TYR A 13 -5.68 -15.90 13.47
C TYR A 13 -4.15 -15.88 13.41
N PRO A 14 -3.53 -15.92 12.23
CA PRO A 14 -2.08 -15.82 12.13
C PRO A 14 -1.65 -14.54 12.82
N THR A 15 -0.63 -14.62 13.67
CA THR A 15 -0.10 -13.43 14.31
C THR A 15 0.66 -12.61 13.26
N VAL A 16 0.77 -11.30 13.46
CA VAL A 16 1.54 -10.41 12.56
C VAL A 16 3.00 -10.91 12.39
N GLU A 17 3.54 -11.61 13.38
CA GLU A 17 4.86 -12.23 13.35
C GLU A 17 4.96 -13.42 12.40
N ASP A 18 3.85 -14.10 12.09
CA ASP A 18 3.80 -15.23 11.16
C ASP A 18 3.79 -14.79 9.68
N GLN A 19 3.69 -13.47 9.40
CA GLN A 19 3.55 -12.92 8.06
C GLN A 19 4.82 -12.28 7.49
N TRP A 20 5.95 -12.40 8.19
CA TRP A 20 7.24 -12.04 7.59
C TRP A 20 7.55 -13.01 6.46
N VAL A 21 7.43 -12.56 5.21
CA VAL A 21 7.80 -13.39 4.07
C VAL A 21 9.30 -13.68 4.16
N SER A 22 9.69 -14.96 4.28
CA SER A 22 11.10 -15.38 4.35
C SER A 22 11.76 -15.34 2.97
N VAL A 23 11.58 -14.25 2.22
CA VAL A 23 12.26 -14.09 0.94
C VAL A 23 13.69 -13.65 1.20
N LEU A 24 14.62 -14.55 0.86
CA LEU A 24 16.05 -14.33 0.60
C LEU A 24 16.67 -13.08 1.26
N ASN A 25 17.37 -13.30 2.38
CA ASN A 25 18.32 -12.39 3.03
C ASN A 25 17.96 -10.90 3.04
N PRO A 26 16.81 -10.49 3.63
CA PRO A 26 16.49 -9.07 3.73
C PRO A 26 17.55 -8.35 4.55
N ILE A 27 17.93 -7.15 4.12
CA ILE A 27 18.80 -6.31 4.94
C ILE A 27 18.00 -5.93 6.18
N THR A 28 18.58 -6.22 7.34
CA THR A 28 18.07 -5.71 8.60
C THR A 28 18.73 -4.39 8.88
N PHE A 29 17.94 -3.39 9.26
CA PHE A 29 18.43 -2.06 9.55
C PHE A 29 18.58 -1.86 11.07
N SER A 30 19.54 -1.01 11.46
CA SER A 30 19.55 -0.47 12.82
C SER A 30 18.44 0.57 12.97
N GLN A 31 18.01 0.84 14.21
CA GLN A 31 17.04 1.90 14.46
C GLN A 31 17.53 3.26 13.96
N ASN A 32 18.80 3.61 14.22
CA ASN A 32 19.38 4.87 13.78
C ASN A 32 19.41 4.98 12.25
N THR A 33 19.65 3.86 11.55
CA THR A 33 19.62 3.82 10.08
C THR A 33 18.22 4.13 9.56
N ILE A 34 17.18 3.50 10.11
CA ILE A 34 15.79 3.76 9.71
C ILE A 34 15.40 5.20 10.02
N GLU A 35 15.70 5.70 11.22
CA GLU A 35 15.40 7.08 11.59
C GLU A 35 16.11 8.07 10.67
N HIS A 36 17.35 7.82 10.27
CA HIS A 36 18.06 8.66 9.31
C HIS A 36 17.42 8.60 7.91
N VAL A 37 17.09 7.41 7.41
CA VAL A 37 16.43 7.26 6.10
C VAL A 37 15.06 7.96 6.09
N LEU A 38 14.26 7.79 7.13
CA LEU A 38 12.92 8.39 7.20
C LEU A 38 12.95 9.92 7.35
N ASN A 39 14.03 10.50 7.92
CA ASN A 39 14.18 11.95 8.08
C ASN A 39 14.88 12.61 6.89
N ASP A 40 15.95 11.99 6.38
CA ASP A 40 16.92 12.61 5.48
C ASP A 40 17.21 11.81 4.21
N GLY A 41 16.62 10.62 4.08
CA GLY A 41 16.83 9.70 2.95
C GLY A 41 15.68 9.71 1.96
N GLY A 42 15.91 9.03 0.83
CA GLY A 42 14.85 8.66 -0.11
C GLY A 42 14.48 7.20 0.05
N TYR A 43 13.19 6.89 0.03
CA TYR A 43 12.70 5.52 0.09
C TYR A 43 11.40 5.36 -0.68
N ALA A 44 11.07 4.11 -0.99
CA ALA A 44 9.76 3.74 -1.49
C ALA A 44 9.18 2.59 -0.67
N ILE A 45 7.85 2.49 -0.66
CA ILE A 45 7.14 1.30 -0.18
C ILE A 45 6.28 0.77 -1.32
N LEU A 46 6.55 -0.47 -1.68
CA LEU A 46 5.91 -1.16 -2.78
C LEU A 46 5.50 -2.56 -2.33
N SER A 47 4.30 -3.01 -2.71
CA SER A 47 3.82 -4.34 -2.39
C SER A 47 3.51 -5.13 -3.66
N ALA A 48 3.30 -6.43 -3.47
CA ALA A 48 2.66 -7.29 -4.46
C ALA A 48 1.41 -7.98 -3.86
N GLY A 49 0.86 -7.39 -2.79
CA GLY A 49 -0.35 -7.82 -2.11
C GLY A 49 -1.60 -7.60 -2.95
N ARG A 50 -2.77 -8.03 -2.45
CA ARG A 50 -4.04 -7.89 -3.16
C ARG A 50 -4.40 -6.43 -3.38
N ASN A 51 -4.85 -6.09 -4.59
CA ASN A 51 -5.35 -4.76 -4.88
C ASN A 51 -6.82 -4.60 -4.43
N PRO A 52 -7.11 -3.73 -3.45
CA PRO A 52 -8.47 -3.55 -2.95
C PRO A 52 -9.42 -2.88 -3.95
N ALA A 53 -8.90 -2.16 -4.94
CA ALA A 53 -9.70 -1.51 -5.99
C ALA A 53 -10.16 -2.47 -7.10
N THR A 54 -9.59 -3.69 -7.17
CA THR A 54 -9.86 -4.63 -8.26
C THR A 54 -10.48 -5.93 -7.72
N TRP A 55 -11.75 -6.16 -8.05
CA TRP A 55 -12.48 -7.36 -7.59
C TRP A 55 -11.77 -8.68 -7.93
N THR A 56 -11.19 -8.80 -9.13
CA THR A 56 -10.47 -10.03 -9.52
C THR A 56 -9.19 -10.25 -8.71
N ASP A 57 -8.52 -9.18 -8.27
CA ASP A 57 -7.30 -9.27 -7.47
C ASP A 57 -7.63 -9.65 -6.01
N LEU A 58 -8.74 -9.13 -5.48
CA LEU A 58 -9.27 -9.53 -4.17
C LEU A 58 -9.55 -11.04 -4.06
N GLN A 59 -9.85 -11.71 -5.16
CA GLN A 59 -10.12 -13.15 -5.20
C GLN A 59 -8.86 -14.03 -5.37
N LEU A 60 -7.66 -13.43 -5.49
CA LEU A 60 -6.43 -14.22 -5.56
C LEU A 60 -6.20 -14.99 -4.25
N ASN A 61 -5.72 -16.22 -4.35
CA ASN A 61 -5.34 -17.02 -3.19
C ASN A 61 -3.94 -16.66 -2.68
N ASP A 62 -3.64 -17.01 -1.42
CA ASP A 62 -2.37 -16.64 -0.77
C ASP A 62 -1.15 -17.20 -1.48
N LYS A 63 -1.24 -18.39 -2.08
CA LYS A 63 -0.13 -18.97 -2.87
C LYS A 63 0.22 -18.14 -4.09
N THR A 64 -0.79 -17.54 -4.74
CA THR A 64 -0.60 -16.66 -5.89
C THR A 64 0.03 -15.35 -5.46
N ILE A 65 -0.45 -14.78 -4.36
CA ILE A 65 0.11 -13.57 -3.76
C ILE A 65 1.57 -13.79 -3.34
N GLN A 66 1.86 -14.91 -2.68
CA GLN A 66 3.21 -15.29 -2.29
C GLN A 66 4.16 -15.35 -3.49
N LYS A 67 3.77 -16.05 -4.56
CA LYS A 67 4.56 -16.10 -5.79
C LYS A 67 4.75 -14.71 -6.42
N ARG A 68 3.72 -13.86 -6.35
CA ARG A 68 3.79 -12.49 -6.86
C ARG A 68 4.79 -11.63 -6.06
N SER A 69 4.81 -11.78 -4.73
CA SER A 69 5.79 -11.14 -3.86
C SER A 69 7.22 -11.63 -4.10
N GLU A 70 7.42 -12.94 -4.34
CA GLU A 70 8.72 -13.50 -4.72
C GLU A 70 9.22 -12.92 -6.05
N GLN A 71 8.34 -12.78 -7.04
CA GLN A 71 8.67 -12.15 -8.31
C GLN A 71 9.05 -10.67 -8.14
N LEU A 72 8.34 -9.94 -7.29
CA LEU A 72 8.68 -8.54 -7.01
C LEU A 72 10.08 -8.44 -6.39
N VAL A 73 10.41 -9.35 -5.47
CA VAL A 73 11.76 -9.42 -4.89
C VAL A 73 12.80 -9.70 -5.98
N ASP A 74 12.53 -10.64 -6.88
CA ASP A 74 13.44 -10.95 -7.99
C ASP A 74 13.69 -9.73 -8.91
N ASP A 75 12.69 -8.88 -9.12
CA ASP A 75 12.82 -7.66 -9.91
C ASP A 75 13.66 -6.57 -9.22
N ILE A 76 13.59 -6.45 -7.89
CA ILE A 76 14.23 -5.34 -7.15
C ILE A 76 15.59 -5.69 -6.56
N LYS A 77 15.90 -6.97 -6.33
CA LYS A 77 17.05 -7.39 -5.50
C LYS A 77 18.43 -7.02 -6.04
N ASP A 78 18.57 -6.91 -7.36
CA ASP A 78 19.85 -6.59 -8.00
C ASP A 78 20.01 -5.08 -8.22
N THR A 79 18.93 -4.31 -8.07
CA THR A 79 18.91 -2.86 -8.28
C THR A 79 18.86 -2.10 -6.96
N TYR A 80 18.13 -2.60 -5.96
CA TYR A 80 17.81 -1.87 -4.74
C TYR A 80 18.21 -2.61 -3.47
N VAL A 81 18.50 -1.82 -2.43
CA VAL A 81 18.52 -2.31 -1.05
C VAL A 81 17.09 -2.28 -0.52
N TYR A 82 16.59 -3.41 -0.03
CA TYR A 82 15.22 -3.52 0.47
C TYR A 82 15.11 -4.31 1.78
N SER A 83 13.99 -4.12 2.47
CA SER A 83 13.60 -4.87 3.66
C SER A 83 12.08 -5.05 3.70
N PRO A 84 11.55 -6.19 4.18
CA PRO A 84 10.11 -6.37 4.29
C PRO A 84 9.52 -5.37 5.29
N VAL A 85 8.32 -4.90 4.99
CA VAL A 85 7.52 -4.05 5.86
C VAL A 85 6.10 -4.61 5.92
N ILE A 86 5.51 -4.62 7.11
CA ILE A 86 4.11 -5.00 7.30
C ILE A 86 3.30 -3.73 7.45
N GLY A 87 2.35 -3.52 6.55
CA GLY A 87 1.32 -2.49 6.65
C GLY A 87 0.07 -3.03 7.33
N VAL A 88 -0.52 -2.24 8.22
CA VAL A 88 -1.88 -2.48 8.73
C VAL A 88 -2.68 -1.21 8.52
N TYR A 89 -3.69 -1.28 7.65
CA TYR A 89 -4.51 -0.14 7.23
C TYR A 89 -5.97 -0.56 7.15
N ASP A 90 -6.83 0.14 7.89
CA ASP A 90 -8.26 -0.16 8.05
C ASP A 90 -8.52 -1.65 8.40
N GLY A 91 -7.63 -2.22 9.22
CA GLY A 91 -7.67 -3.64 9.63
C GLY A 91 -7.20 -4.64 8.56
N GLY A 92 -6.88 -4.19 7.35
CA GLY A 92 -6.23 -5.00 6.32
C GLY A 92 -4.73 -5.13 6.61
N ILE A 93 -4.19 -6.35 6.48
CA ILE A 93 -2.74 -6.58 6.60
C ILE A 93 -2.15 -6.75 5.21
N GLU A 94 -1.05 -6.05 4.97
CA GLU A 94 -0.31 -6.07 3.72
C GLU A 94 1.17 -6.33 4.00
N THR A 95 1.77 -7.23 3.21
CA THR A 95 3.23 -7.36 3.16
C THR A 95 3.75 -6.56 1.97
N SER A 96 4.59 -5.59 2.28
CA SER A 96 5.25 -4.72 1.31
C SER A 96 6.78 -4.79 1.50
N PHE A 97 7.50 -4.06 0.66
CA PHE A 97 8.94 -3.92 0.73
C PHE A 97 9.28 -2.44 0.85
N PHE A 98 10.08 -2.12 1.85
CA PHE A 98 10.71 -0.83 2.04
C PHE A 98 12.01 -0.82 1.26
N ILE A 99 12.09 0.05 0.26
CA ILE A 99 13.14 0.13 -0.74
C ILE A 99 13.93 1.42 -0.50
N LEU A 100 15.25 1.31 -0.32
CA LEU A 100 16.12 2.49 -0.27
C LEU A 100 16.39 2.99 -1.69
N LEU A 101 16.20 4.28 -1.90
CA LEU A 101 16.54 4.94 -3.15
C LEU A 101 18.01 5.34 -3.13
N HIS A 102 18.68 5.21 -4.28
CA HIS A 102 20.04 5.71 -4.46
C HIS A 102 20.04 7.24 -4.54
N ASN A 103 18.96 7.85 -5.05
CA ASN A 103 18.77 9.30 -5.23
C ASN A 103 19.73 9.96 -6.23
N ASP A 104 20.52 9.19 -6.96
CA ASP A 104 21.41 9.71 -8.01
C ASP A 104 20.65 10.09 -9.28
N SER A 105 19.48 9.49 -9.51
CA SER A 105 18.60 9.74 -10.66
C SER A 105 17.13 9.55 -10.24
N PRO A 106 16.58 10.49 -9.46
CA PRO A 106 15.31 10.29 -8.75
C PRO A 106 14.11 10.09 -9.68
N ASP A 107 14.11 10.74 -10.85
CA ASP A 107 13.02 10.60 -11.83
C ASP A 107 13.02 9.22 -12.50
N ASP A 108 14.21 8.66 -12.77
CA ASP A 108 14.34 7.31 -13.34
C ASP A 108 13.93 6.25 -12.32
N GLU A 109 14.35 6.40 -11.06
CA GLU A 109 13.93 5.50 -9.97
C GLU A 109 12.42 5.57 -9.73
N LEU A 110 11.84 6.77 -9.80
CA LEU A 110 10.39 6.95 -9.66
C LEU A 110 9.64 6.25 -10.80
N GLU A 111 10.05 6.44 -12.05
CA GLU A 111 9.39 5.80 -13.19
C GLU A 111 9.48 4.27 -13.09
N ASP A 112 10.65 3.72 -12.74
CA ASP A 112 10.81 2.27 -12.54
C ASP A 112 9.85 1.73 -11.46
N LEU A 113 9.79 2.40 -10.31
CA LEU A 113 8.89 2.02 -9.22
C LEU A 113 7.40 2.13 -9.60
N ILE A 114 7.03 3.13 -10.39
CA ILE A 114 5.67 3.26 -10.95
C ILE A 114 5.37 2.08 -11.88
N GLN A 115 6.32 1.69 -12.73
CA GLN A 115 6.16 0.55 -13.64
C GLN A 115 6.05 -0.77 -12.87
N LEU A 116 6.82 -0.96 -11.80
CA LEU A 116 6.68 -2.12 -10.91
C LEU A 116 5.30 -2.13 -10.23
N GLY A 117 4.83 -0.98 -9.71
CA GLY A 117 3.48 -0.85 -9.15
C GLY A 117 2.40 -1.27 -10.15
N LYS A 118 2.50 -0.82 -11.41
CA LYS A 118 1.60 -1.25 -12.49
C LYS A 118 1.71 -2.75 -12.79
N LYS A 119 2.94 -3.28 -12.92
CA LYS A 119 3.22 -4.70 -13.21
C LYS A 119 2.57 -5.64 -12.20
N TYR A 120 2.59 -5.26 -10.93
CA TYR A 120 2.01 -6.04 -9.84
C TYR A 120 0.56 -5.66 -9.49
N ASN A 121 -0.06 -4.82 -10.32
CA ASN A 121 -1.42 -4.33 -10.15
C ASN A 121 -1.66 -3.69 -8.78
N GLN A 122 -0.70 -2.95 -8.23
CA GLN A 122 -0.88 -2.22 -6.98
C GLN A 122 -1.86 -1.06 -7.15
N ASP A 123 -2.65 -0.73 -6.13
CA ASP A 123 -3.50 0.47 -6.17
C ASP A 123 -2.63 1.73 -6.17
N SER A 124 -1.63 1.74 -5.30
CA SER A 124 -0.67 2.83 -5.17
C SER A 124 0.69 2.36 -4.68
N ILE A 125 1.69 3.21 -4.86
CA ILE A 125 3.02 3.09 -4.26
C ILE A 125 3.25 4.28 -3.36
N ILE A 126 4.13 4.12 -2.36
CA ILE A 126 4.65 5.25 -1.60
C ILE A 126 6.05 5.55 -2.15
N TYR A 127 6.29 6.82 -2.46
CA TYR A 127 7.59 7.31 -2.88
C TYR A 127 7.94 8.56 -2.08
N VAL A 128 9.14 8.58 -1.50
CA VAL A 128 9.63 9.69 -0.69
C VAL A 128 10.98 10.10 -1.23
N ARG A 129 11.06 11.33 -1.74
CA ARG A 129 12.29 11.87 -2.31
C ARG A 129 13.06 12.67 -1.27
N LYS A 130 14.38 12.57 -1.36
CA LYS A 130 15.34 13.41 -0.62
C LYS A 130 15.38 14.85 -1.15
N ASP A 131 14.29 15.57 -0.96
CA ASP A 131 14.25 17.03 -1.16
C ASP A 131 14.17 17.76 0.18
N LYS A 132 14.41 19.07 0.17
CA LYS A 132 14.08 19.96 1.29
C LYS A 132 13.06 21.00 0.84
N PRO A 133 11.79 20.91 1.29
CA PRO A 133 11.25 19.91 2.22
C PRO A 133 11.17 18.50 1.61
N THR A 134 11.23 17.46 2.46
CA THR A 134 10.93 16.09 2.05
C THR A 134 9.50 16.05 1.53
N ILE A 135 9.29 15.40 0.38
CA ILE A 135 7.97 15.25 -0.22
C ILE A 135 7.65 13.77 -0.25
N GLU A 136 6.72 13.34 0.62
CA GLU A 136 6.12 12.02 0.55
C GLU A 136 4.96 12.04 -0.45
N GLN A 137 4.91 11.04 -1.31
CA GLN A 137 3.87 10.89 -2.31
C GLN A 137 3.27 9.49 -2.23
N LEU A 138 1.94 9.43 -2.11
CA LEU A 138 1.16 8.23 -2.41
C LEU A 138 0.71 8.32 -3.87
N ILE A 139 1.30 7.52 -4.75
CA ILE A 139 1.12 7.60 -6.19
C ILE A 139 0.26 6.44 -6.66
N TYR A 140 -0.89 6.73 -7.25
CA TYR A 140 -1.82 5.71 -7.72
C TYR A 140 -1.36 5.12 -9.05
N THR A 141 -1.13 3.82 -9.06
CA THR A 141 -0.61 3.09 -10.23
C THR A 141 -1.69 2.30 -10.96
N SER A 142 -2.86 2.11 -10.34
CA SER A 142 -4.05 1.51 -10.96
C SER A 142 -5.35 2.18 -10.49
N GLY A 143 -6.49 1.62 -10.89
CA GLY A 143 -7.81 2.08 -10.46
C GLY A 143 -8.23 3.45 -11.00
N HIS A 144 -9.25 4.03 -10.38
CA HIS A 144 -9.85 5.29 -10.82
C HIS A 144 -8.91 6.50 -10.68
N TYR A 145 -7.92 6.42 -9.79
CA TYR A 145 -6.98 7.49 -9.51
C TYR A 145 -5.64 7.34 -10.22
N GLN A 146 -5.49 6.35 -11.10
CA GLN A 146 -4.25 6.08 -11.81
C GLN A 146 -3.62 7.36 -12.40
N GLY A 147 -2.32 7.56 -12.14
CA GLY A 147 -1.55 8.72 -12.59
C GLY A 147 -1.71 9.96 -11.71
N ARG A 148 -2.51 9.89 -10.64
CA ARG A 148 -2.60 10.94 -9.61
C ARG A 148 -1.76 10.57 -8.40
N HIS A 149 -1.49 11.56 -7.55
CA HIS A 149 -0.83 11.36 -6.28
C HIS A 149 -1.43 12.22 -5.16
N VAL A 150 -1.12 11.84 -3.92
CA VAL A 150 -1.39 12.61 -2.70
C VAL A 150 -0.08 12.90 -2.02
N GLU A 151 0.14 14.16 -1.63
CA GLU A 151 1.32 14.56 -0.87
C GLU A 151 1.13 14.33 0.64
N GLY A 152 2.23 14.04 1.33
CA GLY A 152 2.30 13.92 2.78
C GLY A 152 3.19 14.95 3.45
N THR A 153 3.29 14.89 4.78
CA THR A 153 4.09 15.81 5.60
C THR A 153 4.99 15.06 6.59
N GLY A 154 5.73 14.08 6.13
CA GLY A 154 6.62 13.28 6.96
C GLY A 154 5.99 12.03 7.56
N TYR A 155 6.81 11.34 8.34
CA TYR A 155 6.41 10.21 9.15
C TYR A 155 6.20 10.62 10.62
N GLN A 156 5.42 9.80 11.32
CA GLN A 156 5.35 9.82 12.78
C GLN A 156 5.75 8.45 13.31
N LYS A 157 6.72 8.41 14.22
CA LYS A 157 7.05 7.20 14.99
C LYS A 157 5.91 6.89 15.96
N LEU A 158 5.51 5.62 16.00
CA LEU A 158 4.38 5.16 16.79
C LEU A 158 4.81 4.19 17.90
N PRO A 159 4.03 4.09 18.99
CA PRO A 159 4.27 3.07 20.02
C PRO A 159 3.96 1.66 19.48
N PHE A 160 4.43 0.63 20.20
CA PHE A 160 4.31 -0.76 19.77
C PHE A 160 2.87 -1.31 19.78
N ASN A 161 1.95 -0.66 20.52
CA ASN A 161 0.59 -1.13 20.77
C ASN A 161 -0.45 -0.53 19.82
N VAL A 162 -0.04 0.19 18.77
CA VAL A 162 -0.96 0.67 17.74
C VAL A 162 -1.54 -0.52 16.99
N THR A 163 -2.86 -0.50 16.80
CA THR A 163 -3.61 -1.61 16.18
C THR A 163 -3.92 -1.38 14.70
N ASP A 164 -3.82 -0.14 14.20
CA ASP A 164 -4.19 0.20 12.82
C ASP A 164 -3.46 1.45 12.31
N ASN A 165 -3.46 1.65 10.99
CA ASN A 165 -2.85 2.76 10.28
C ASN A 165 -1.34 2.93 10.51
N TYR A 166 -0.58 1.84 10.39
CA TYR A 166 0.86 1.84 10.56
C TYR A 166 1.61 0.93 9.57
N SER A 167 2.89 1.24 9.39
CA SER A 167 3.91 0.38 8.81
C SER A 167 4.86 -0.11 9.89
N LYS A 168 5.31 -1.37 9.78
CA LYS A 168 6.21 -2.01 10.74
C LYS A 168 7.39 -2.65 10.02
N LEU A 169 8.60 -2.21 10.34
CA LEU A 169 9.86 -2.73 9.82
C LEU A 169 10.55 -3.64 10.84
N LYS A 170 11.16 -4.73 10.39
CA LYS A 170 11.99 -5.59 11.22
C LYS A 170 13.43 -5.03 11.31
N LEU A 171 13.95 -4.93 12.53
CA LEU A 171 15.32 -4.47 12.80
C LEU A 171 16.25 -5.66 13.14
N CYS A 172 17.57 -5.44 13.14
CA CYS A 172 18.59 -6.47 13.36
C CYS A 172 18.44 -7.23 14.69
N SER A 173 17.83 -6.63 15.71
CA SER A 173 17.72 -7.15 17.07
C SER A 173 16.40 -7.90 17.35
N ASN A 174 15.68 -8.34 16.31
CA ASN A 174 14.26 -8.77 16.41
C ASN A 174 13.32 -7.70 16.97
N MET A 175 13.80 -6.47 17.12
CA MET A 175 12.95 -5.31 17.40
C MET A 175 12.22 -4.89 16.12
N THR A 176 11.14 -4.14 16.31
CA THR A 176 10.39 -3.56 15.20
C THR A 176 10.37 -2.04 15.30
N PHE A 177 10.43 -1.38 14.15
CA PHE A 177 10.19 0.06 14.06
C PHE A 177 8.80 0.29 13.48
N THR A 178 7.91 0.94 14.27
CA THR A 178 6.54 1.23 13.86
C THR A 178 6.41 2.71 13.55
N PHE A 179 5.85 3.03 12.38
CA PHE A 179 5.61 4.40 11.95
C PHE A 179 4.34 4.52 11.11
N THR A 180 3.88 5.74 10.89
CA THR A 180 2.83 6.06 9.93
C THR A 180 3.23 7.26 9.09
N LEU A 181 2.57 7.44 7.95
CA LEU A 181 2.83 8.52 7.00
C LEU A 181 1.62 9.46 6.94
N ASN A 182 1.90 10.76 6.99
CA ASN A 182 0.87 11.78 7.12
C ASN A 182 0.40 12.30 5.75
N PHE A 183 -0.34 11.50 4.99
CA PHE A 183 -0.88 11.89 3.68
C PHE A 183 -2.12 12.80 3.79
N ASN A 184 -2.19 13.82 2.92
CA ASN A 184 -3.29 14.78 2.90
C ASN A 184 -4.35 14.45 1.84
N PHE A 185 -5.32 13.63 2.21
CA PHE A 185 -6.41 13.22 1.30
C PHE A 185 -7.51 14.27 1.07
N LYS A 186 -7.40 15.48 1.64
CA LYS A 186 -8.48 16.50 1.64
C LYS A 186 -9.04 16.78 0.25
N TYR A 187 -8.18 16.79 -0.77
CA TYR A 187 -8.58 17.13 -2.14
C TYR A 187 -9.11 15.94 -2.93
N MET A 188 -8.79 14.69 -2.55
CA MET A 188 -9.32 13.50 -3.24
C MET A 188 -10.80 13.25 -2.95
N PHE A 189 -11.28 13.59 -1.76
CA PHE A 189 -12.69 13.42 -1.40
C PHE A 189 -13.61 14.39 -2.17
N ILE A 190 -13.11 15.59 -2.49
CA ILE A 190 -13.85 16.58 -3.29
C ILE A 190 -14.11 16.03 -4.70
N ASP A 191 -13.12 15.37 -5.28
CA ASP A 191 -13.27 14.74 -6.60
C ASP A 191 -14.25 13.57 -6.60
N LYS A 192 -14.27 12.72 -5.55
CA LYS A 192 -15.30 11.66 -5.42
C LYS A 192 -16.71 12.24 -5.46
N LEU A 193 -16.94 13.31 -4.70
CA LEU A 193 -18.25 13.97 -4.63
C LEU A 193 -18.62 14.61 -5.97
N ARG A 194 -17.66 15.24 -6.65
CA ARG A 194 -17.87 15.85 -7.97
C ARG A 194 -18.21 14.80 -9.03
N ILE A 195 -17.49 13.68 -9.07
CA ILE A 195 -17.73 12.60 -10.03
C ILE A 195 -19.10 11.95 -9.80
N ARG A 196 -19.47 11.64 -8.54
CA ARG A 196 -20.81 11.12 -8.23
C ARG A 196 -21.90 12.11 -8.63
N THR A 197 -21.70 13.39 -8.40
CA THR A 197 -22.66 14.44 -8.78
C THR A 197 -22.84 14.49 -10.30
N ASN A 198 -21.75 14.47 -11.06
CA ASN A 198 -21.83 14.47 -12.53
C ASN A 198 -22.51 13.20 -13.07
N GLN A 199 -22.20 12.02 -12.52
CA GLN A 199 -22.87 10.77 -12.91
C GLN A 199 -24.38 10.79 -12.64
N LEU A 200 -24.82 11.39 -11.52
CA LEU A 200 -26.23 11.56 -11.19
C LEU A 200 -26.92 12.53 -12.15
N ILE A 201 -26.25 13.64 -12.51
CA ILE A 201 -26.77 14.61 -13.49
C ILE A 201 -26.94 13.94 -14.87
N ASP A 202 -25.93 13.21 -15.33
CA ASP A 202 -25.99 12.51 -16.62
C ASP A 202 -27.09 11.45 -16.65
N HIS A 203 -27.26 10.71 -15.55
CA HIS A 203 -28.36 9.76 -15.42
C HIS A 203 -29.73 10.45 -15.45
N HIS A 204 -29.88 11.59 -14.77
CA HIS A 204 -31.12 12.35 -14.78
C HIS A 204 -31.46 12.89 -16.17
N ASN A 205 -30.47 13.43 -16.88
CA ASN A 205 -30.63 13.95 -18.25
C ASN A 205 -31.06 12.84 -19.23
N ARG A 206 -30.41 11.67 -19.17
CA ARG A 206 -30.81 10.51 -20.02
C ARG A 206 -32.25 10.06 -19.77
N ASN A 207 -32.67 10.01 -18.51
CA ASN A 207 -34.05 9.66 -18.17
C ASN A 207 -35.06 10.69 -18.65
N HIS A 208 -34.69 11.98 -18.59
CA HIS A 208 -35.54 13.05 -19.07
C HIS A 208 -35.68 13.04 -20.60
N GLU A 209 -34.60 12.76 -21.34
CA GLU A 209 -34.64 12.58 -22.80
C GLU A 209 -35.47 11.36 -23.21
N ALA A 210 -35.27 10.21 -22.55
CA ALA A 210 -36.06 9.00 -22.80
C ALA A 210 -37.56 9.21 -22.56
N ASN A 211 -37.93 9.97 -21.51
CA ASN A 211 -39.33 10.33 -21.26
C ASN A 211 -39.90 11.29 -22.30
N LYS A 212 -39.12 12.26 -22.78
CA LYS A 212 -39.54 13.15 -23.88
C LYS A 212 -39.83 12.39 -25.17
N GLU A 213 -39.00 11.39 -25.48
CA GLU A 213 -39.16 10.56 -26.68
C GLU A 213 -40.38 9.64 -26.56
N ARG A 214 -40.65 9.10 -25.36
CA ARG A 214 -41.85 8.31 -25.07
C ARG A 214 -43.16 9.09 -25.19
N CYS A 215 -43.15 10.40 -24.94
CA CYS A 215 -44.33 11.26 -25.11
C CYS A 215 -44.54 11.73 -26.55
N ARG A 216 -43.59 11.50 -27.46
CA ARG A 216 -43.69 11.89 -28.88
C ARG A 216 -44.19 10.76 -29.80
N ASN A 217 -44.19 9.53 -29.29
CA ASN A 217 -44.70 8.33 -29.97
C ASN A 217 -46.04 7.91 -29.37
#